data_AF-A0A5M3WX56-F1
#
_entry.id   AF-A0A5M3WX56-F1
#
_cell.length_a   1.000
_cell.length_b   1.000
_cell.length_c   1.000
_cell.angle_alpha   90.00
_cell.angle_beta   90.00
_cell.angle_gamma   90.00
#
_symmetry.space_group_name_H-M   'P 1'
#
loop_
_entity.id
_entity.type
_entity.pdbx_description
1 polymer ?
#
loop_
_entity_poly.entity_id
_entity_poly.type
_entity_poly.pdbx_seq_one_letter_code
_entity_poly.pdbx_strand_id
1 'polypeptide(L)'
;MSRRRKQSSGHPAKRAAIRDKPAESPLVRAAAATPVLRGLRGLATWVGDGVAVTGTGVPRPGDIPDLCRALGIEPPPFKIRTASRVPWLMSLWAVARAADVIQIKGRKARPGAGLTTDALETWRNAFVRTVDGDDEEFIEGAEGGALVALQVLANVPAGSAVDEAALDATIREAAQAEGVTFDVTAGLDLLAFFGAVRRDPGRATLTPLGAHLVTILHELTPA
;
A
#
# COMPACT_ATOMS: atom_id res chain seq x y z
N MET A 1 -73.49 6.21 -19.29
CA MET A 1 -72.12 5.63 -19.40
C MET A 1 -71.13 6.77 -19.62
N SER A 2 -70.27 7.09 -18.65
CA SER A 2 -69.03 7.83 -18.91
C SER A 2 -68.07 7.66 -17.74
N ARG A 3 -67.06 6.78 -17.91
CA ARG A 3 -66.02 6.50 -16.91
C ARG A 3 -64.93 7.57 -17.03
N ARG A 4 -64.85 8.45 -16.02
CA ARG A 4 -63.81 9.48 -15.89
C ARG A 4 -62.49 8.81 -15.47
N ARG A 5 -61.55 8.70 -16.41
CA ARG A 5 -60.20 8.15 -16.19
C ARG A 5 -59.38 9.17 -15.37
N LYS A 6 -59.02 8.84 -14.12
CA LYS A 6 -58.03 9.59 -13.33
C LYS A 6 -56.65 9.40 -13.98
N GLN A 7 -56.11 10.45 -14.59
CA GLN A 7 -54.70 10.51 -14.93
C GLN A 7 -53.90 10.70 -13.64
N SER A 8 -53.18 9.66 -13.24
CA SER A 8 -52.12 9.71 -12.23
C SER A 8 -50.93 10.43 -12.84
N SER A 9 -50.70 11.69 -12.45
CA SER A 9 -49.49 12.42 -12.80
C SER A 9 -48.32 11.85 -11.99
N GLY A 10 -47.66 10.85 -12.55
CA GLY A 10 -46.35 10.39 -12.09
C GLY A 10 -45.37 11.56 -12.17
N HIS A 11 -45.08 12.15 -11.01
CA HIS A 11 -44.18 13.29 -10.83
C HIS A 11 -42.78 12.97 -11.38
N PRO A 12 -42.29 13.64 -12.43
CA PRO A 12 -40.98 13.36 -13.05
C PRO A 12 -39.79 13.68 -12.11
N ALA A 13 -40.02 14.48 -11.06
CA ALA A 13 -38.99 14.92 -10.13
C ALA A 13 -38.41 13.81 -9.22
N LYS A 14 -39.13 12.69 -9.00
CA LYS A 14 -38.63 11.59 -8.13
C LYS A 14 -37.69 10.61 -8.84
N ARG A 15 -37.58 10.63 -10.17
CA ARG A 15 -36.67 9.75 -10.92
C ARG A 15 -35.28 10.35 -11.17
N ALA A 16 -35.10 11.66 -10.99
CA ALA A 16 -33.83 12.34 -11.23
C ALA A 16 -32.86 12.31 -10.03
N ALA A 17 -33.35 11.97 -8.82
CA ALA A 17 -32.55 12.06 -7.59
C ALA A 17 -31.75 10.78 -7.24
N ILE A 18 -31.66 9.79 -8.14
CA ILE A 18 -30.98 8.49 -7.87
C ILE A 18 -29.54 8.46 -8.41
N ARG A 19 -29.05 9.52 -9.06
CA ARG A 19 -27.72 9.44 -9.69
C ARG A 19 -26.96 10.76 -9.59
N ASP A 20 -26.27 10.93 -8.48
CA ASP A 20 -24.95 11.58 -8.42
C ASP A 20 -24.34 11.36 -7.04
N LYS A 21 -23.91 10.12 -6.79
CA LYS A 21 -22.79 9.93 -5.88
C LYS A 21 -21.56 10.37 -6.69
N PRO A 22 -20.75 11.35 -6.26
CA PRO A 22 -19.58 11.76 -7.03
C PRO A 22 -18.77 10.52 -7.36
N ALA A 23 -18.45 10.34 -8.65
CA ALA A 23 -17.65 9.21 -9.08
C ALA A 23 -16.34 9.24 -8.29
N GLU A 24 -16.06 8.15 -7.58
CA GLU A 24 -14.83 8.02 -6.79
C GLU A 24 -13.62 8.32 -7.68
N SER A 25 -12.64 9.05 -7.16
CA SER A 25 -11.44 9.39 -7.94
C SER A 25 -10.76 8.11 -8.45
N PRO A 26 -10.28 8.06 -9.72
CA PRO A 26 -9.50 6.93 -10.21
C PRO A 26 -8.31 6.56 -9.33
N LEU A 27 -7.67 7.54 -8.67
CA LEU A 27 -6.57 7.30 -7.74
C LEU A 27 -7.03 6.61 -6.46
N VAL A 28 -8.18 7.00 -5.90
CA VAL A 28 -8.76 6.37 -4.72
C VAL A 28 -9.10 4.90 -5.02
N ARG A 29 -9.70 4.63 -6.18
CA ARG A 29 -9.94 3.25 -6.64
C ARG A 29 -8.65 2.46 -6.84
N ALA A 30 -7.63 3.07 -7.44
CA ALA A 30 -6.34 2.43 -7.65
C ALA A 30 -5.67 2.08 -6.31
N ALA A 31 -5.64 3.01 -5.36
CA ALA A 31 -5.11 2.79 -4.01
C ALA A 31 -5.87 1.65 -3.30
N ALA A 32 -7.21 1.67 -3.35
CA ALA A 32 -8.08 0.63 -2.79
C ALA A 32 -7.83 -0.77 -3.37
N ALA A 33 -7.39 -0.86 -4.64
CA ALA A 33 -7.11 -2.11 -5.32
C ALA A 33 -5.71 -2.69 -5.02
N THR A 34 -4.81 -1.90 -4.42
CA THR A 34 -3.43 -2.36 -4.14
C THR A 34 -3.41 -3.56 -3.18
N PRO A 35 -2.46 -4.50 -3.34
CA PRO A 35 -2.28 -5.59 -2.39
C PRO A 35 -1.99 -5.10 -0.98
N VAL A 36 -1.19 -4.03 -0.82
CA VAL A 36 -0.88 -3.46 0.49
C VAL A 36 -2.14 -2.98 1.21
N LEU A 37 -3.00 -2.18 0.59
CA LEU A 37 -4.15 -1.63 1.29
C LEU A 37 -5.23 -2.68 1.57
N ARG A 38 -5.41 -3.66 0.67
CA ARG A 38 -6.23 -4.84 0.94
C ARG A 38 -5.68 -5.63 2.13
N GLY A 39 -4.36 -5.81 2.17
CA GLY A 39 -3.65 -6.46 3.27
C GLY A 39 -3.85 -5.73 4.60
N LEU A 40 -3.67 -4.41 4.63
CA LEU A 40 -3.85 -3.58 5.84
C LEU A 40 -5.28 -3.67 6.39
N ARG A 41 -6.28 -3.65 5.52
CA ARG A 41 -7.69 -3.83 5.91
C ARG A 41 -7.97 -5.24 6.46
N GLY A 42 -7.44 -6.27 5.79
CA GLY A 42 -7.56 -7.65 6.24
C GLY A 42 -6.88 -7.86 7.60
N LEU A 43 -5.69 -7.27 7.78
CA LEU A 43 -4.93 -7.32 9.02
C LEU A 43 -5.65 -6.59 10.15
N ALA A 44 -6.18 -5.39 9.92
CA ALA A 44 -6.98 -4.66 10.92
C ALA A 44 -8.24 -5.45 11.33
N THR A 45 -8.90 -6.09 10.36
CA THR A 45 -10.06 -6.96 10.60
C THR A 45 -9.68 -8.18 11.45
N TRP A 46 -8.57 -8.82 11.13
CA TRP A 46 -8.07 -9.98 11.87
C TRP A 46 -7.64 -9.62 13.30
N VAL A 47 -7.00 -8.47 13.49
CA VAL A 47 -6.62 -7.99 14.82
C VAL A 47 -7.86 -7.76 15.68
N GLY A 48 -8.96 -7.23 15.14
CA GLY A 48 -10.21 -7.01 15.87
C GLY A 48 -10.00 -6.19 17.14
N ASP A 49 -10.55 -6.63 18.29
CA ASP A 49 -10.31 -6.00 19.61
C ASP A 49 -8.91 -6.29 20.19
N GLY A 50 -8.13 -7.04 19.43
CA GLY A 50 -6.71 -7.24 19.57
C GLY A 50 -6.32 -8.69 19.76
N VAL A 51 -5.11 -8.99 19.32
CA VAL A 51 -4.54 -10.34 19.21
C VAL A 51 -3.22 -10.41 19.94
N ALA A 52 -2.92 -11.58 20.51
CA ALA A 52 -1.69 -11.76 21.24
C ALA A 52 -0.49 -11.91 20.29
N VAL A 53 0.62 -11.26 20.61
CA VAL A 53 1.86 -11.31 19.83
C VAL A 53 2.98 -12.00 20.61
N THR A 54 4.12 -12.22 19.96
CA THR A 54 5.35 -12.69 20.60
C THR A 54 5.98 -11.60 21.47
N GLY A 55 7.09 -11.90 22.15
CA GLY A 55 7.87 -10.89 22.87
C GLY A 55 8.47 -9.80 21.98
N THR A 56 8.69 -10.10 20.71
CA THR A 56 9.20 -9.15 19.69
C THR A 56 8.06 -8.43 18.95
N GLY A 57 6.81 -8.58 19.40
CA GLY A 57 5.69 -7.84 18.81
C GLY A 57 5.16 -8.39 17.48
N VAL A 58 5.64 -9.55 17.02
CA VAL A 58 5.16 -10.16 15.76
C VAL A 58 4.05 -11.20 16.02
N PRO A 59 3.25 -11.59 15.01
CA PRO A 59 2.23 -12.62 15.18
C PRO A 59 2.84 -13.93 15.66
N ARG A 60 2.13 -14.67 16.53
CA ARG A 60 2.63 -15.96 17.02
C ARG A 60 2.62 -16.97 15.88
N PRO A 61 3.58 -17.91 15.83
CA PRO A 61 3.64 -18.91 14.76
C PRO A 61 2.35 -19.71 14.58
N GLY A 62 1.62 -19.98 15.67
CA GLY A 62 0.34 -20.70 15.63
C GLY A 62 -0.80 -19.91 14.99
N ASP A 63 -0.71 -18.58 14.96
CA ASP A 63 -1.76 -17.70 14.44
C ASP A 63 -1.53 -17.35 12.95
N ILE A 64 -0.36 -17.68 12.40
CA ILE A 64 -0.01 -17.36 11.00
C ILE A 64 -0.99 -17.97 9.98
N PRO A 65 -1.44 -19.24 10.10
CA PRO A 65 -2.43 -19.78 9.16
C PRO A 65 -3.77 -19.03 9.17
N ASP A 66 -4.21 -18.57 10.35
CA ASP A 66 -5.43 -17.76 10.49
C ASP A 66 -5.25 -16.38 9.84
N LEU A 67 -4.10 -15.76 10.06
CA LEU A 67 -3.74 -14.48 9.46
C LEU A 67 -3.63 -14.58 7.93
N CYS A 68 -2.98 -15.62 7.39
CA CYS A 68 -2.94 -15.86 5.94
C CYS A 68 -4.36 -15.97 5.35
N ARG A 69 -5.26 -16.71 5.99
CA ARG A 69 -6.67 -16.80 5.57
C ARG A 69 -7.38 -15.46 5.59
N ALA A 70 -7.17 -14.65 6.64
CA ALA A 70 -7.75 -13.31 6.72
C ALA A 70 -7.24 -12.35 5.62
N LEU A 71 -6.03 -12.59 5.12
CA LEU A 71 -5.42 -11.83 4.03
C LEU A 71 -5.74 -12.40 2.65
N GLY A 72 -6.47 -13.52 2.57
CA GLY A 72 -6.79 -14.20 1.31
C GLY A 72 -5.58 -14.87 0.66
N ILE A 73 -4.60 -15.29 1.46
CA ILE A 73 -3.35 -15.92 1.00
C ILE A 73 -3.35 -17.38 1.45
N GLU A 74 -2.88 -18.25 0.56
CA GLU A 74 -2.70 -19.65 0.89
C GLU A 74 -1.63 -19.81 1.98
N PRO A 75 -1.96 -20.41 3.14
CA PRO A 75 -0.97 -20.66 4.17
C PRO A 75 0.14 -21.59 3.62
N PRO A 76 1.41 -21.38 4.03
CA PRO A 76 2.49 -22.29 3.68
C PRO A 76 2.15 -23.75 4.02
N PRO A 77 2.50 -24.73 3.15
CA PRO A 77 2.16 -26.14 3.36
C PRO A 77 2.98 -26.80 4.48
N PHE A 78 3.86 -26.05 5.15
CA PHE A 78 4.75 -26.53 6.20
C PHE A 78 4.46 -25.84 7.53
N LYS A 79 4.80 -26.52 8.63
CA LYS A 79 4.67 -25.96 9.98
C LYS A 79 5.54 -24.71 10.12
N ILE A 80 4.90 -23.58 10.41
CA ILE A 80 5.57 -22.29 10.59
C ILE A 80 6.13 -22.24 12.02
N ARG A 81 7.46 -22.11 12.12
CA ARG A 81 8.17 -21.95 13.41
C ARG A 81 8.44 -20.49 13.75
N THR A 82 8.44 -19.61 12.75
CA THR A 82 8.63 -18.17 12.88
C THR A 82 7.89 -17.44 11.75
N ALA A 83 7.35 -16.26 12.05
CA ALA A 83 6.66 -15.40 11.10
C ALA A 83 7.58 -14.95 9.95
N SER A 84 8.90 -14.86 10.18
CA SER A 84 9.93 -14.51 9.17
C SER A 84 9.95 -15.45 7.96
N ARG A 85 9.34 -16.63 8.04
CA ARG A 85 9.20 -17.55 6.89
C ARG A 85 8.13 -17.13 5.88
N VAL A 86 7.40 -16.04 6.15
CA VAL A 86 6.45 -15.45 5.21
C VAL A 86 6.85 -13.99 5.01
N PRO A 87 7.87 -13.69 4.17
CA PRO A 87 8.45 -12.36 4.06
C PRO A 87 7.43 -11.27 3.74
N TRP A 88 6.53 -11.51 2.79
CA TRP A 88 5.46 -10.57 2.44
C TRP A 88 4.55 -10.22 3.62
N LEU A 89 4.23 -11.21 4.48
CA LEU A 89 3.41 -10.98 5.67
C LEU A 89 4.13 -10.08 6.65
N MET A 90 5.44 -10.27 6.79
CA MET A 90 6.25 -9.47 7.68
C MET A 90 6.43 -8.03 7.18
N SER A 91 6.62 -7.83 5.88
CA SER A 91 6.58 -6.50 5.27
C SER A 91 5.23 -5.82 5.53
N LEU A 92 4.12 -6.53 5.34
CA LEU A 92 2.80 -5.98 5.63
C LEU A 92 2.60 -5.64 7.11
N TRP A 93 3.12 -6.48 8.02
CA TRP A 93 3.08 -6.23 9.47
C TRP A 93 3.89 -4.98 9.85
N ALA A 94 5.09 -4.81 9.30
CA ALA A 94 5.93 -3.64 9.50
C ALA A 94 5.22 -2.37 8.97
N VAL A 95 4.68 -2.41 7.76
CA VAL A 95 3.89 -1.28 7.20
C VAL A 95 2.69 -0.97 8.07
N ALA A 96 1.98 -1.98 8.58
CA ALA A 96 0.83 -1.77 9.46
C ALA A 96 1.22 -1.09 10.79
N ARG A 97 2.41 -1.37 11.33
CA ARG A 97 2.94 -0.68 12.51
C ARG A 97 3.35 0.76 12.18
N ALA A 98 4.16 0.94 11.14
CA ALA A 98 4.65 2.27 10.73
C ALA A 98 3.49 3.22 10.41
N ALA A 99 2.46 2.69 9.74
CA ALA A 99 1.27 3.46 9.36
C ALA A 99 0.27 3.68 10.51
N ASP A 100 0.54 3.20 11.74
CA ASP A 100 -0.41 3.18 12.86
C ASP A 100 -1.74 2.47 12.53
N VAL A 101 -1.74 1.51 11.60
CA VAL A 101 -2.90 0.62 11.38
C VAL A 101 -3.04 -0.34 12.55
N ILE A 102 -1.90 -0.75 13.14
CA ILE A 102 -1.85 -1.50 14.39
C ILE A 102 -0.90 -0.87 15.40
N GLN A 103 -1.23 -1.03 16.67
CA GLN A 103 -0.40 -0.67 17.80
C GLN A 103 -0.09 -1.91 18.64
N ILE A 104 1.15 -2.09 19.03
CA ILE A 104 1.56 -3.13 19.97
C ILE A 104 1.69 -2.48 21.35
N LYS A 105 0.81 -2.86 22.27
CA LYS A 105 0.87 -2.44 23.68
C LYS A 105 0.99 -3.66 24.57
N GLY A 106 2.12 -3.76 25.28
CA GLY A 106 2.49 -5.01 25.95
C GLY A 106 2.68 -6.14 24.94
N ARG A 107 1.98 -7.27 25.13
CA ARG A 107 2.02 -8.44 24.21
C ARG A 107 0.73 -8.59 23.41
N LYS A 108 0.06 -7.48 23.10
CA LYS A 108 -1.19 -7.48 22.34
C LYS A 108 -1.13 -6.42 21.24
N ALA A 109 -1.34 -6.85 19.99
CA ALA A 109 -1.61 -5.95 18.87
C ALA A 109 -3.08 -5.52 18.92
N ARG A 110 -3.35 -4.26 18.64
CA ARG A 110 -4.68 -3.64 18.61
C ARG A 110 -4.80 -2.72 17.39
N PRO A 111 -6.02 -2.37 16.95
CA PRO A 111 -6.20 -1.36 15.92
C PRO A 111 -5.61 -0.02 16.36
N GLY A 112 -4.89 0.64 15.46
CA GLY A 112 -4.48 2.03 15.60
C GLY A 112 -5.41 2.97 14.81
N ALA A 113 -5.00 4.23 14.65
CA ALA A 113 -5.81 5.26 13.98
C ALA A 113 -5.47 5.43 12.49
N GLY A 114 -4.46 4.74 11.99
CA GLY A 114 -3.92 4.90 10.64
C GLY A 114 -4.80 4.44 9.50
N LEU A 115 -5.80 3.58 9.77
CA LEU A 115 -6.75 3.12 8.77
C LEU A 115 -7.93 4.09 8.68
N THR A 116 -7.93 4.97 7.68
CA THR A 116 -9.01 5.96 7.47
C THR A 116 -10.05 5.45 6.47
N THR A 117 -11.16 6.17 6.34
CA THR A 117 -12.18 5.89 5.31
C THR A 117 -11.70 6.27 3.91
N ASP A 118 -10.68 7.13 3.79
CA ASP A 118 -10.05 7.49 2.53
C ASP A 118 -8.91 6.52 2.20
N ALA A 119 -9.11 5.72 1.15
CA ALA A 119 -8.13 4.76 0.69
C ALA A 119 -6.82 5.41 0.21
N LEU A 120 -6.90 6.56 -0.46
CA LEU A 120 -5.71 7.24 -0.98
C LEU A 120 -4.89 7.84 0.16
N GLU A 121 -5.56 8.44 1.14
CA GLU A 121 -4.91 8.96 2.35
C GLU A 121 -4.24 7.85 3.15
N THR A 122 -4.95 6.75 3.44
CA THR A 122 -4.38 5.60 4.16
C THR A 122 -3.16 5.05 3.41
N TRP A 123 -3.29 4.83 2.09
CA TRP A 123 -2.22 4.30 1.27
C TRP A 123 -1.00 5.22 1.24
N ARG A 124 -1.20 6.53 1.08
CA ARG A 124 -0.16 7.56 1.11
C ARG A 124 0.55 7.55 2.46
N ASN A 125 -0.20 7.64 3.56
CA ASN A 125 0.35 7.69 4.90
C ASN A 125 1.16 6.43 5.21
N ALA A 126 0.68 5.26 4.77
CA ALA A 126 1.42 4.02 4.90
C ALA A 126 2.75 4.07 4.14
N PHE A 127 2.77 4.56 2.90
CA PHE A 127 4.02 4.69 2.14
C PHE A 127 5.00 5.65 2.83
N VAL A 128 4.54 6.87 3.14
CA VAL A 128 5.38 7.91 3.76
C VAL A 128 5.99 7.41 5.07
N ARG A 129 5.18 6.84 5.97
CA ARG A 129 5.68 6.30 7.24
C ARG A 129 6.64 5.13 7.07
N THR A 130 6.49 4.36 6.01
CA THR A 130 7.39 3.25 5.70
C THR A 130 8.76 3.75 5.24
N VAL A 131 8.80 4.83 4.45
CA VAL A 131 10.07 5.40 3.96
C VAL A 131 10.74 6.37 4.95
N ASP A 132 9.99 6.95 5.88
CA ASP A 132 10.51 7.87 6.91
C ASP A 132 11.22 7.15 8.07
N GLY A 133 11.04 5.82 8.19
CA GLY A 133 11.97 4.98 8.96
C GLY A 133 11.80 4.97 10.48
N ASP A 134 10.62 5.27 11.04
CA ASP A 134 10.39 5.20 12.50
C ASP A 134 10.52 3.76 13.10
N ASP A 135 10.64 2.72 12.27
CA ASP A 135 10.79 1.31 12.69
C ASP A 135 12.08 0.73 12.08
N GLU A 136 13.21 0.95 12.78
CA GLU A 136 14.59 0.59 12.37
C GLU A 136 14.79 -0.89 11.98
N GLU A 137 13.85 -1.78 12.29
CA GLU A 137 14.09 -3.23 12.31
C GLU A 137 13.75 -3.97 11.00
N PHE A 138 13.16 -3.31 9.97
CA PHE A 138 12.50 -4.09 8.90
C PHE A 138 12.80 -3.74 7.43
N ILE A 139 13.22 -2.52 7.06
CA ILE A 139 13.34 -2.11 5.64
C ILE A 139 14.68 -1.40 5.34
N GLU A 140 15.69 -1.53 6.21
CA GLU A 140 16.97 -0.83 6.11
C GLU A 140 17.56 -0.83 4.68
N GLY A 141 17.57 0.35 4.05
CA GLY A 141 18.24 0.62 2.76
C GLY A 141 17.35 0.53 1.53
N ALA A 142 16.12 0.01 1.64
CA ALA A 142 15.16 0.00 0.53
C ALA A 142 14.46 1.36 0.37
N GLU A 143 14.37 2.17 1.43
CA GLU A 143 13.70 3.48 1.40
C GLU A 143 14.42 4.43 0.44
N GLY A 144 15.73 4.57 0.60
CA GLY A 144 16.56 5.39 -0.30
C GLY A 144 16.52 4.88 -1.74
N GLY A 145 16.58 3.56 -1.94
CA GLY A 145 16.42 2.95 -3.26
C GLY A 145 15.06 3.25 -3.90
N ALA A 146 13.97 3.19 -3.12
CA ALA A 146 12.64 3.50 -3.59
C ALA A 146 12.49 4.98 -3.98
N LEU A 147 13.00 5.91 -3.17
CA LEU A 147 12.93 7.34 -3.45
C LEU A 147 13.69 7.72 -4.73
N VAL A 148 14.92 7.22 -4.89
CA VAL A 148 15.72 7.50 -6.10
C VAL A 148 15.11 6.83 -7.33
N ALA A 149 14.67 5.57 -7.22
CA ALA A 149 14.00 4.88 -8.33
C ALA A 149 12.73 5.62 -8.78
N LEU A 150 11.94 6.12 -7.83
CA LEU A 150 10.73 6.89 -8.11
C LEU A 150 11.05 8.19 -8.85
N GLN A 151 12.09 8.91 -8.43
CA GLN A 151 12.54 10.15 -9.08
C GLN A 151 13.09 9.89 -10.50
N VAL A 152 13.86 8.82 -10.72
CA VAL A 152 14.35 8.46 -12.06
C VAL A 152 13.18 8.10 -12.98
N LEU A 153 12.26 7.27 -12.50
CA LEU A 153 11.06 6.86 -13.25
C LEU A 153 10.14 8.04 -13.58
N ALA A 154 10.11 9.08 -12.75
CA ALA A 154 9.33 10.30 -12.98
C ALA A 154 9.79 11.09 -14.22
N ASN A 155 11.07 10.97 -14.59
CA ASN A 155 11.64 11.65 -15.76
C ASN A 155 11.36 10.93 -17.08
N VAL A 156 10.72 9.77 -17.02
CA VAL A 156 10.37 8.97 -18.20
C VAL A 156 8.91 9.25 -18.58
N PRO A 157 8.55 9.29 -19.89
CA PRO A 157 7.16 9.51 -20.29
C PRO A 157 6.21 8.51 -19.65
N ALA A 158 5.10 9.01 -19.09
CA ALA A 158 4.14 8.22 -18.32
C ALA A 158 3.69 6.95 -19.08
N GLY A 159 3.72 5.81 -18.38
CA GLY A 159 3.35 4.51 -18.95
C GLY A 159 4.45 3.82 -19.77
N SER A 160 5.60 4.47 -19.98
CA SER A 160 6.75 3.83 -20.62
C SER A 160 7.44 2.86 -19.65
N ALA A 161 7.83 1.71 -20.18
CA ALA A 161 8.64 0.75 -19.44
C ALA A 161 10.12 1.14 -19.54
N VAL A 162 10.80 1.11 -18.41
CA VAL A 162 12.24 1.33 -18.28
C VAL A 162 12.92 -0.01 -18.04
N ASP A 163 14.05 -0.24 -18.68
CA ASP A 163 14.89 -1.41 -18.42
C ASP A 163 15.46 -1.36 -17.00
N GLU A 164 15.30 -2.43 -16.22
CA GLU A 164 15.72 -2.45 -14.82
C GLU A 164 17.24 -2.35 -14.65
N ALA A 165 18.04 -2.89 -15.58
CA ALA A 165 19.50 -2.79 -15.51
C ALA A 165 19.97 -1.37 -15.83
N ALA A 166 19.31 -0.69 -16.77
CA ALA A 166 19.54 0.73 -17.02
C ALA A 166 19.15 1.61 -15.82
N LEU A 167 17.99 1.33 -15.20
CA LEU A 167 17.54 2.03 -14.00
C LEU A 167 18.52 1.85 -12.83
N ASP A 168 18.97 0.62 -12.61
CA ASP A 168 19.96 0.27 -11.60
C ASP A 168 21.31 1.00 -11.83
N ALA A 169 21.78 1.07 -13.08
CA ALA A 169 22.96 1.85 -13.43
C ALA A 169 22.80 3.34 -13.10
N THR A 170 21.66 3.96 -13.47
CA THR A 170 21.38 5.37 -13.18
C THR A 170 21.29 5.64 -11.68
N ILE A 171 20.64 4.76 -10.91
CA ILE A 171 20.53 4.93 -9.46
C ILE A 171 21.90 4.78 -8.79
N ARG A 172 22.73 3.81 -9.21
CA ARG A 172 24.09 3.67 -8.68
C ARG A 172 24.96 4.89 -8.96
N GLU A 173 24.85 5.47 -10.15
CA GLU A 173 25.56 6.71 -10.50
C GLU A 173 25.14 7.87 -9.59
N ALA A 174 23.83 8.05 -9.37
CA ALA A 174 23.30 9.06 -8.47
C ALA A 174 23.74 8.82 -7.01
N ALA A 175 23.69 7.57 -6.54
CA ALA A 175 24.09 7.20 -5.19
C ALA A 175 25.60 7.43 -4.95
N GLN A 176 26.43 7.10 -5.94
CA GLN A 176 27.87 7.32 -5.89
C GLN A 176 28.23 8.82 -5.80
N ALA A 177 27.49 9.69 -6.49
CA ALA A 177 27.70 11.14 -6.41
C ALA A 177 27.47 11.69 -4.99
N GLU A 178 26.57 11.07 -4.23
CA GLU A 178 26.18 11.45 -2.87
C GLU A 178 26.92 10.64 -1.78
N GLY A 179 27.81 9.71 -2.16
CA GLY A 179 28.55 8.88 -1.20
C GLY A 179 27.70 7.84 -0.45
N VAL A 180 26.55 7.49 -1.00
CA VAL A 180 25.59 6.53 -0.42
C VAL A 180 25.45 5.29 -1.29
N THR A 181 24.93 4.21 -0.72
CA THR A 181 24.60 2.98 -1.47
C THR A 181 23.17 2.60 -1.19
N PHE A 182 22.41 2.32 -2.24
CA PHE A 182 21.02 1.87 -2.15
C PHE A 182 20.84 0.51 -2.81
N ASP A 183 19.95 -0.30 -2.26
CA ASP A 183 19.48 -1.50 -2.93
C ASP A 183 18.31 -1.14 -3.86
N VAL A 184 18.62 -1.02 -5.16
CA VAL A 184 17.64 -0.70 -6.20
C VAL A 184 16.55 -1.78 -6.30
N THR A 185 16.92 -3.04 -6.14
CA THR A 185 15.96 -4.15 -6.27
C THR A 185 14.99 -4.11 -5.11
N ALA A 186 15.48 -3.93 -3.89
CA ALA A 186 14.64 -3.77 -2.71
C ALA A 186 13.74 -2.52 -2.80
N GLY A 187 14.27 -1.40 -3.31
CA GLY A 187 13.48 -0.18 -3.56
C GLY A 187 12.36 -0.41 -4.58
N LEU A 188 12.64 -1.09 -5.69
CA LEU A 188 11.63 -1.46 -6.68
C LEU A 188 10.59 -2.45 -6.13
N ASP A 189 11.01 -3.39 -5.29
CA ASP A 189 10.10 -4.31 -4.60
C ASP A 189 9.17 -3.57 -3.64
N LEU A 190 9.67 -2.57 -2.92
CA LEU A 190 8.86 -1.70 -2.07
C LEU A 190 7.84 -0.90 -2.90
N LEU A 191 8.29 -0.26 -3.99
CA LEU A 191 7.40 0.47 -4.89
C LEU A 191 6.34 -0.45 -5.53
N ALA A 192 6.72 -1.66 -5.90
CA ALA A 192 5.81 -2.67 -6.45
C ALA A 192 4.82 -3.16 -5.39
N PHE A 193 5.27 -3.36 -4.16
CA PHE A 193 4.43 -3.73 -3.02
C PHE A 193 3.32 -2.68 -2.77
N PHE A 194 3.67 -1.39 -2.88
CA PHE A 194 2.70 -0.29 -2.82
C PHE A 194 1.91 -0.09 -4.12
N GLY A 195 2.21 -0.78 -5.21
CA GLY A 195 1.58 -0.59 -6.52
C GLY A 195 1.94 0.73 -7.20
N ALA A 196 3.00 1.41 -6.73
CA ALA A 196 3.55 2.62 -7.33
C ALA A 196 4.31 2.32 -8.64
N VAL A 197 4.87 1.10 -8.74
CA VAL A 197 5.54 0.59 -9.94
C VAL A 197 4.92 -0.77 -10.32
N ARG A 198 4.74 -0.99 -11.63
CA ARG A 198 4.50 -2.33 -12.18
C ARG A 198 5.82 -2.91 -12.65
N ARG A 199 6.15 -4.11 -12.18
CA ARG A 199 7.32 -4.87 -12.62
C ARG A 199 6.89 -5.96 -13.62
N ASP A 200 7.51 -5.92 -14.77
CA ASP A 200 7.53 -6.98 -15.77
C ASP A 200 8.98 -7.52 -15.82
N PRO A 201 9.25 -8.74 -16.33
CA PRO A 201 10.62 -9.27 -16.33
C PRO A 201 11.63 -8.32 -17.00
N GLY A 202 12.57 -7.81 -16.19
CA GLY A 202 13.59 -6.84 -16.61
C GLY A 202 13.07 -5.42 -16.89
N ARG A 203 11.82 -5.11 -16.53
CA ARG A 203 11.21 -3.80 -16.83
C ARG A 203 10.37 -3.25 -15.68
N ALA A 204 10.51 -1.96 -15.43
CA ALA A 204 9.71 -1.21 -14.47
C ALA A 204 8.87 -0.14 -15.17
N THR A 205 7.59 0.00 -14.81
CA THR A 205 6.69 1.05 -15.32
C THR A 205 6.09 1.82 -14.16
N LEU A 206 6.18 3.15 -14.19
CA LEU A 206 5.53 4.02 -13.21
C LEU A 206 4.00 3.96 -13.36
N THR A 207 3.28 3.71 -12.28
CA THR A 207 1.81 3.71 -12.28
C THR A 207 1.25 5.11 -11.96
N PRO A 208 -0.06 5.36 -12.14
CA PRO A 208 -0.67 6.60 -11.67
C PRO A 208 -0.49 6.86 -10.17
N LEU A 209 -0.41 5.80 -9.35
CA LEU A 209 -0.10 5.91 -7.93
C LEU A 209 1.36 6.33 -7.72
N GLY A 210 2.30 5.79 -8.49
CA GLY A 210 3.69 6.23 -8.45
C GLY A 210 3.85 7.69 -8.85
N ALA A 211 3.20 8.12 -9.94
CA ALA A 211 3.18 9.53 -10.34
C ALA A 211 2.61 10.45 -9.25
N HIS A 212 1.58 9.98 -8.51
CA HIS A 212 1.05 10.72 -7.36
C HIS A 212 2.06 10.84 -6.21
N LEU A 213 2.85 9.80 -5.92
CA LEU A 213 3.90 9.87 -4.90
C LEU A 213 4.99 10.86 -5.26
N VAL A 214 5.38 10.96 -6.54
CA VAL A 214 6.36 11.96 -7.01
C VAL A 214 5.88 13.37 -6.65
N THR A 215 4.61 13.68 -6.94
CA THR A 215 4.01 14.98 -6.60
C THR A 215 4.10 15.26 -5.09
N ILE A 216 3.78 14.26 -4.26
CA ILE A 216 3.84 14.39 -2.80
C ILE A 216 5.28 14.60 -2.30
N LEU A 217 6.25 13.87 -2.83
CA LEU A 217 7.65 14.00 -2.40
C LEU A 217 8.21 15.38 -2.77
N HIS A 218 7.87 15.93 -3.94
CA HIS A 218 8.24 17.30 -4.29
C HIS A 218 7.62 18.35 -3.36
N GLU A 219 6.43 18.10 -2.81
CA GLU A 219 5.82 18.98 -1.80
C GLU A 219 6.52 18.88 -0.42
N LEU A 220 7.10 17.73 -0.08
CA LEU A 220 7.73 17.47 1.22
C LEU A 220 9.21 17.85 1.27
N THR A 221 9.90 17.85 0.13
CA THR A 221 11.29 18.34 0.00
C THR A 221 11.34 19.44 -1.07
N PRO A 222 10.99 20.69 -0.73
CA PRO A 222 11.21 21.82 -1.63
C PRO A 222 12.72 22.01 -1.85
N ALA A 223 13.09 22.17 -3.12
CA ALA A 223 14.47 22.39 -3.58
C ALA A 223 15.15 23.59 -2.93
#